data_AF-A0A318EC96-F1
#
_entry.id   AF-A0A318EC96-F1
#
_cell.length_a   1.000
_cell.length_b   1.000
_cell.length_c   1.000
_cell.angle_alpha   90.00
_cell.angle_beta   90.00
_cell.angle_gamma   90.00
#
_symmetry.space_group_name_H-M   'P 1'
#
loop_
_entity.id
_entity.type
_entity.pdbx_description
1 polymer ?
#
loop_
_entity_poly.entity_id
_entity_poly.type
_entity_poly.pdbx_seq_one_letter_code
_entity_poly.pdbx_strand_id
1 'polypeptide(L)'
;MDNYKVGEFYTAKSYKESGFNFPEGEYKLKIVRDGFPENPVNDKDELVIAEEQWLEGLEGSDQYKTDLDGNWYYFEFPINDEGIDYMWIPESVVVEVFE
;
A
#
# COMPACT_ATOMS: atom_id res chain seq x y z
N MET A 1 -8.38 9.67 -11.65
CA MET A 1 -7.80 8.32 -11.79
C MET A 1 -6.46 8.52 -12.44
N ASP A 2 -5.51 8.89 -11.61
CA ASP A 2 -4.12 8.83 -12.00
C ASP A 2 -3.77 7.37 -12.25
N ASN A 3 -3.27 7.10 -13.46
CA ASN A 3 -2.86 5.76 -13.84
C ASN A 3 -1.50 5.50 -13.21
N TYR A 4 -1.46 5.03 -11.97
CA TYR A 4 -0.24 4.50 -11.38
C TYR A 4 0.33 3.41 -12.30
N LYS A 5 1.55 3.64 -12.80
CA LYS A 5 2.25 2.74 -13.71
C LYS A 5 3.28 1.91 -12.96
N VAL A 6 3.20 0.61 -13.17
CA VAL A 6 4.24 -0.34 -12.73
C VAL A 6 5.59 0.04 -13.34
N GLY A 7 6.61 0.11 -12.49
CA GLY A 7 7.98 0.48 -12.86
C GLY A 7 8.36 1.93 -12.55
N GLU A 8 7.38 2.81 -12.35
CA GLU A 8 7.58 4.22 -12.00
C GLU A 8 7.79 4.40 -10.49
N PHE A 9 8.28 5.60 -10.14
CA PHE A 9 8.58 6.02 -8.78
C PHE A 9 7.64 7.14 -8.33
N TYR A 10 7.26 7.10 -7.07
CA TYR A 10 6.31 8.05 -6.45
C TYR A 10 6.86 8.54 -5.12
N THR A 11 6.58 9.79 -4.79
CA THR A 11 7.00 10.40 -3.52
C THR A 11 5.78 10.51 -2.61
N ALA A 12 5.88 9.99 -1.40
CA ALA A 12 4.83 10.13 -0.41
C ALA A 12 4.71 11.59 0.04
N LYS A 13 3.49 12.08 0.19
CA LYS A 13 3.20 13.35 0.88
C LYS A 13 3.64 13.27 2.35
N SER A 14 3.85 14.42 2.97
CA SER A 14 4.19 14.48 4.39
C SER A 14 3.01 14.02 5.27
N TYR A 15 3.30 13.60 6.51
CA TYR A 15 2.27 13.24 7.50
C TYR A 15 1.21 14.34 7.69
N LYS A 16 1.58 15.62 7.57
CA LYS A 16 0.64 16.73 7.70
C LYS A 16 -0.38 16.80 6.56
N GLU A 17 -0.04 16.23 5.41
CA GLU A 17 -0.83 16.29 4.19
C GLU A 17 -1.66 15.01 3.99
N SER A 18 -1.10 13.84 4.29
CA SER A 18 -1.77 12.55 4.09
C SER A 18 -2.33 11.94 5.37
N GLY A 19 -1.84 12.34 6.55
CA GLY A 19 -2.15 11.67 7.81
C GLY A 19 -1.41 10.33 8.01
N PHE A 20 -0.53 9.94 7.07
CA PHE A 20 0.26 8.71 7.14
C PHE A 20 1.75 9.00 7.31
N ASN A 21 2.43 8.15 8.08
CA ASN A 21 3.85 8.32 8.37
C ASN A 21 4.71 7.43 7.46
N PHE A 22 4.70 7.73 6.16
CA PHE A 22 5.56 7.06 5.19
C PHE A 22 6.99 7.61 5.26
N PRO A 23 8.03 6.77 5.27
CA PRO A 23 9.41 7.21 5.13
C PRO A 23 9.62 8.17 3.96
N GLU A 24 10.49 9.17 4.11
CA GLU A 24 10.84 10.06 3.00
C GLU A 24 11.64 9.28 1.93
N GLY A 25 11.29 9.48 0.66
CA GLY A 25 12.01 8.93 -0.47
C GLY A 25 11.12 8.58 -1.66
N GLU A 26 11.70 7.86 -2.62
CA GLU A 26 11.04 7.43 -3.85
C GLU A 26 10.62 5.96 -3.76
N TYR A 27 9.32 5.72 -3.83
CA TYR A 27 8.69 4.40 -3.76
C TYR A 27 8.48 3.87 -5.17
N LYS A 28 8.97 2.67 -5.46
CA LYS A 28 8.79 2.07 -6.78
C LYS A 28 7.55 1.18 -6.80
N LEU A 29 6.63 1.44 -7.72
CA LEU A 29 5.48 0.55 -7.91
C LEU A 29 5.90 -0.71 -8.68
N LYS A 30 5.66 -1.88 -8.11
CA LYS A 30 6.10 -3.17 -8.67
C LYS A 30 4.95 -3.97 -9.27
N ILE A 31 3.79 -3.94 -8.63
CA ILE A 31 2.63 -4.75 -9.01
C ILE A 31 1.35 -3.98 -8.65
N VAL A 32 0.30 -4.14 -9.47
CA VAL A 32 -1.08 -3.77 -9.13
C VAL A 32 -1.93 -5.04 -9.27
N ARG A 33 -2.82 -5.29 -8.31
CA ARG A 33 -3.77 -6.39 -8.34
C ARG A 33 -5.17 -5.88 -8.01
N ASP A 34 -6.15 -6.42 -8.70
CA ASP A 34 -7.57 -6.22 -8.39
C ASP A 34 -7.95 -7.13 -7.21
N GLY A 35 -8.56 -6.54 -6.19
CA GLY A 35 -8.84 -7.19 -4.92
C GLY A 35 -7.58 -7.46 -4.07
N PHE A 36 -7.83 -7.77 -2.79
CA PHE A 36 -6.77 -8.16 -1.87
C PHE A 36 -6.02 -9.40 -2.40
N PRO A 37 -4.68 -9.37 -2.43
CA PRO A 37 -3.89 -10.46 -2.99
C PRO A 37 -4.08 -11.78 -2.23
N GLU A 38 -4.44 -12.85 -2.95
CA GLU A 38 -4.55 -14.20 -2.36
C GLU A 38 -3.20 -14.89 -2.14
N ASN A 39 -2.14 -14.45 -2.85
CA ASN A 39 -0.83 -15.10 -2.85
C ASN A 39 0.30 -14.10 -2.59
N PRO A 40 1.22 -14.41 -1.66
CA PRO A 40 2.36 -13.58 -1.38
C PRO A 40 3.34 -13.51 -2.55
N VAL A 41 4.10 -12.42 -2.64
CA VAL A 41 5.11 -12.12 -3.64
C VAL A 41 6.51 -12.40 -3.10
N ASN A 42 6.81 -11.95 -1.89
CA ASN A 42 8.13 -12.04 -1.28
C ASN A 42 8.19 -13.13 -0.20
N ASP A 43 7.36 -13.00 0.83
CA ASP A 43 7.32 -13.92 1.96
C ASP A 43 5.89 -14.19 2.42
N LYS A 44 5.71 -15.23 3.24
CA LYS A 44 4.37 -15.69 3.65
C LYS A 44 3.66 -14.72 4.59
N ASP A 45 4.41 -13.88 5.29
CA ASP A 45 3.87 -12.97 6.29
C ASP A 45 3.46 -11.64 5.66
N GLU A 46 3.88 -11.33 4.42
CA GLU A 46 3.53 -10.07 3.73
C GLU A 46 2.01 -9.80 3.68
N LEU A 47 1.20 -10.84 3.47
CA LEU A 47 -0.25 -10.69 3.37
C LEU A 47 -0.87 -10.45 4.74
N VAL A 48 -0.37 -11.15 5.75
CA VAL A 48 -0.79 -10.95 7.14
C VAL A 48 -0.46 -9.52 7.57
N ILE A 49 0.74 -9.04 7.27
CA ILE A 49 1.16 -7.66 7.55
C ILE A 49 0.26 -6.67 6.81
N ALA A 50 -0.05 -6.89 5.53
CA ALA A 50 -0.91 -5.98 4.77
C ALA A 50 -2.34 -5.91 5.36
N GLU A 51 -2.90 -7.05 5.77
CA GLU A 51 -4.20 -7.11 6.42
C GLU A 51 -4.17 -6.40 7.78
N GLU A 52 -3.19 -6.70 8.63
CA GLU A 52 -3.03 -6.07 9.95
C GLU A 52 -2.82 -4.56 9.85
N GLN A 53 -1.99 -4.09 8.92
CA GLN A 53 -1.67 -2.66 8.82
C GLN A 53 -2.81 -1.81 8.27
N TRP A 54 -3.58 -2.35 7.31
CA TRP A 54 -4.53 -1.53 6.55
C TRP A 54 -5.99 -1.87 6.82
N LEU A 55 -6.30 -3.08 7.28
CA LEU A 55 -7.67 -3.56 7.42
C LEU A 55 -8.08 -3.83 8.87
N GLU A 56 -7.13 -3.98 9.80
CA GLU A 56 -7.43 -4.21 11.22
C GLU A 56 -8.27 -3.06 11.80
N GLY A 57 -9.37 -3.40 12.46
CA GLY A 57 -10.29 -2.44 13.07
C GLY A 57 -11.30 -1.82 12.10
N LEU A 58 -11.23 -2.14 10.80
CA LEU A 58 -12.23 -1.75 9.80
C LEU A 58 -13.30 -2.82 9.59
N GLU A 59 -13.23 -3.97 10.25
CA GLU A 59 -14.09 -5.12 9.99
C GLU A 59 -15.58 -4.76 10.10
N GLY A 60 -16.33 -5.04 9.03
CA GLY A 60 -17.76 -4.74 8.95
C GLY A 60 -18.11 -3.32 8.50
N SER A 61 -17.11 -2.46 8.27
CA SER A 61 -17.30 -1.15 7.64
C SER A 61 -17.42 -1.25 6.11
N ASP A 62 -17.96 -0.21 5.49
CA ASP A 62 -17.96 -0.09 4.03
C ASP A 62 -16.55 0.14 3.46
N GLN A 63 -15.66 0.76 4.25
CA GLN A 63 -14.25 0.97 3.88
C GLN A 63 -13.52 -0.36 3.74
N TYR A 64 -13.68 -1.28 4.69
CA TYR A 64 -13.08 -2.61 4.63
C TYR A 64 -13.44 -3.35 3.34
N LYS A 65 -14.72 -3.34 2.94
CA LYS A 65 -15.15 -3.96 1.67
C LYS A 65 -14.55 -3.25 0.47
N THR A 66 -14.52 -1.92 0.51
CA THR A 66 -13.99 -1.10 -0.59
C THR A 66 -12.50 -1.37 -0.79
N ASP A 67 -11.72 -1.44 0.29
CA ASP A 67 -10.31 -1.76 0.22
C ASP A 67 -10.09 -3.21 -0.20
N LEU A 68 -10.85 -4.16 0.34
CA LEU A 68 -10.69 -5.57 0.03
C LEU A 68 -11.04 -5.91 -1.43
N ASP A 69 -12.06 -5.26 -2.00
CA ASP A 69 -12.47 -5.45 -3.41
C ASP A 69 -11.71 -4.52 -4.38
N GLY A 70 -11.07 -3.46 -3.86
CA GLY A 70 -10.37 -2.45 -4.65
C GLY A 70 -8.98 -2.89 -5.11
N ASN A 71 -8.28 -2.00 -5.82
CA ASN A 71 -6.91 -2.28 -6.24
C ASN A 71 -5.95 -2.27 -5.05
N TRP A 72 -4.99 -3.19 -5.07
CA TRP A 72 -3.85 -3.24 -4.18
C TRP A 72 -2.56 -3.02 -4.95
N TYR A 73 -1.67 -2.22 -4.37
CA TYR A 73 -0.43 -1.77 -4.99
C TYR A 73 0.76 -2.27 -4.17
N TYR A 74 1.67 -2.96 -4.84
CA TYR A 74 2.89 -3.48 -4.22
C TYR A 74 4.03 -2.51 -4.45
N PHE A 75 4.45 -1.81 -3.40
CA PHE A 75 5.54 -0.84 -3.46
C PHE A 75 6.83 -1.41 -2.88
N GLU A 76 7.95 -1.05 -3.50
CA GLU A 76 9.30 -1.17 -2.95
C GLU A 76 9.66 0.14 -2.23
N PHE A 77 10.05 0.05 -0.96
CA PHE A 77 10.30 1.20 -0.09
C PHE A 77 11.70 1.80 -0.32
N PRO A 78 11.88 3.11 -0.15
CA PRO A 78 13.15 3.80 -0.40
C PRO A 78 14.25 3.48 0.62
N ILE A 79 13.89 3.20 1.88
CA ILE A 79 14.82 2.95 2.99
C ILE A 79 14.26 1.81 3.86
N ASN A 80 15.11 0.82 4.12
CA ASN A 80 14.80 -0.35 4.95
C ASN A 80 15.22 -0.15 6.41
N ASP A 81 14.78 0.93 7.07
CA ASP A 81 15.11 1.18 8.48
C ASP A 81 14.26 0.32 9.44
N GLU A 82 13.05 -0.09 9.03
CA GLU A 82 12.11 -0.88 9.83
C GLU A 82 12.03 -2.37 9.45
N GLY A 83 12.83 -2.83 8.48
CA GLY A 83 12.85 -4.23 8.05
C GLY A 83 11.84 -4.59 6.95
N ILE A 84 11.10 -3.61 6.41
CA ILE A 84 10.09 -3.81 5.38
C ILE A 84 10.58 -3.22 4.06
N ASP A 85 11.06 -4.08 3.16
CA ASP A 85 11.50 -3.69 1.82
C ASP A 85 10.31 -3.48 0.86
N TYR A 86 9.19 -4.17 1.11
CA TYR A 86 8.03 -4.17 0.23
C TYR A 86 6.72 -4.28 1.02
N MET A 87 5.65 -3.66 0.51
CA MET A 87 4.34 -3.75 1.14
C MET A 87 3.21 -3.62 0.10
N TRP A 88 2.12 -4.36 0.35
CA TRP A 88 0.85 -4.16 -0.32
C TRP A 88 0.06 -3.04 0.36
N ILE A 89 -0.46 -2.10 -0.43
CA ILE A 89 -1.17 -0.91 0.04
C ILE A 89 -2.49 -0.80 -0.75
N PRO A 90 -3.65 -0.61 -0.09
CA PRO A 90 -4.93 -0.46 -0.79
C PRO A 90 -5.01 0.88 -1.51
N GLU A 91 -5.81 0.93 -2.58
CA GLU A 91 -5.98 2.11 -3.44
C GLU A 91 -6.33 3.39 -2.67
N SER A 92 -7.20 3.27 -1.67
CA SER A 92 -7.63 4.41 -0.84
C SER A 92 -6.44 5.11 -0.18
N VAL A 93 -5.51 4.34 0.40
CA VAL A 93 -4.30 4.87 1.03
C VAL A 93 -3.33 5.38 -0.03
N VAL A 94 -3.21 4.69 -1.16
CA VAL A 94 -2.32 5.12 -2.25
C VAL A 94 -2.69 6.50 -2.77
N VAL A 95 -3.98 6.76 -3.00
CA VAL A 95 -4.48 8.07 -3.43
C VAL A 95 -4.19 9.15 -2.38
N GLU A 96 -4.49 8.89 -1.11
CA GLU A 96 -4.24 9.87 -0.05
C GLU A 96 -2.74 10.19 0.11
N VAL A 97 -1.86 9.20 -0.06
CA VAL A 97 -0.42 9.33 0.17
C VAL A 97 0.34 9.87 -1.05
N PHE A 98 -0.05 9.51 -2.28
CA PHE A 98 0.77 9.74 -3.47
C PHE A 98 0.11 10.62 -4.56
N GLU A 99 -1.17 10.99 -4.47
CA GLU A 99 -1.87 11.87 -5.43
C GLU A 99 -2.05 13.31 -4.92
#